data_AF-A0A370TQG6-F1
#
_entry.id   AF-A0A370TQG6-F1
#
_cell.length_a   1.000
_cell.length_b   1.000
_cell.length_c   1.000
_cell.angle_alpha   90.00
_cell.angle_beta   90.00
_cell.angle_gamma   90.00
#
_symmetry.space_group_name_H-M   'P 1'
#
loop_
_entity.id
_entity.type
_entity.pdbx_description
1 polymer ?
#
loop_
_entity_poly.entity_id
_entity_poly.type
_entity_poly.pdbx_seq_one_letter_code
_entity_poly.pdbx_strand_id
1 'polypeptide(L)'
;MATPTSTTPINPSNPEMRSHLLSHYSTLLSTFSTSPSKFKILTSLPHISPTSTTPPPPPPKTLYVLDSSFNPPTLAHLHIARTALLQDNLPPSPTTRKHILLLLATTNADKKDPTPASFPQRLCMLRLLAEELISEFPSKPSEQAAGSARLTVDIGVTKQPYFIDKSISILEEGASYNQDTEQVHLLGYDTLVP
;
A
#
# COMPACT_ATOMS: atom_id res chain seq x y z
N MET A 1 27.56 -16.46 24.21
CA MET A 1 26.53 -17.28 23.55
C MET A 1 25.49 -16.34 22.99
N ALA A 2 25.55 -16.06 21.68
CA ALA A 2 24.58 -15.21 20.99
C ALA A 2 23.74 -16.12 20.08
N THR A 3 22.43 -16.13 20.28
CA THR A 3 21.47 -16.84 19.45
C THR A 3 21.25 -16.07 18.15
N PRO A 4 21.29 -16.71 16.97
CA PRO A 4 20.95 -16.07 15.72
C PRO A 4 19.42 -16.06 15.53
N THR A 5 18.84 -14.88 15.35
CA THR A 5 17.44 -14.69 14.93
C THR A 5 17.29 -15.11 13.48
N SER A 6 16.67 -16.27 13.27
CA SER A 6 16.28 -16.80 11.96
C SER A 6 15.15 -15.96 11.36
N THR A 7 15.46 -15.16 10.33
CA THR A 7 14.46 -14.55 9.46
C THR A 7 13.89 -15.63 8.54
N THR A 8 12.81 -16.27 8.97
CA THR A 8 12.11 -17.31 8.20
C THR A 8 11.35 -16.66 7.04
N PRO A 9 11.44 -17.18 5.80
CA PRO A 9 10.65 -16.68 4.68
C PRO A 9 9.15 -16.93 4.91
N ILE A 10 8.33 -15.96 4.54
CA ILE A 10 6.87 -15.95 4.76
C ILE A 10 6.24 -17.08 3.93
N ASN A 11 5.70 -18.11 4.60
CA ASN A 11 4.92 -19.15 3.96
C ASN A 11 3.43 -18.76 3.97
N PRO A 12 2.80 -18.47 2.81
CA PRO A 12 1.39 -18.06 2.71
C PRO A 12 0.39 -19.17 3.11
N SER A 13 0.89 -20.35 3.47
CA SER A 13 0.10 -21.54 3.82
C SER A 13 -0.18 -21.68 5.32
N ASN A 14 0.29 -20.77 6.19
CA ASN A 14 0.01 -20.83 7.63
C ASN A 14 -1.45 -20.35 7.93
N PRO A 15 -2.37 -21.24 8.33
CA PRO A 15 -3.77 -20.88 8.58
C PRO A 15 -3.96 -19.90 9.75
N GLU A 16 -3.07 -19.92 10.74
CA GLU A 16 -3.13 -19.00 11.89
C GLU A 16 -2.80 -17.58 11.47
N MET A 17 -1.76 -17.42 10.64
CA MET A 17 -1.36 -16.12 10.10
C MET A 17 -2.47 -15.50 9.24
N ARG A 18 -3.13 -16.32 8.40
CA ARG A 18 -4.27 -15.89 7.59
C ARG A 18 -5.44 -15.42 8.47
N SER A 19 -5.75 -16.16 9.52
CA SER A 19 -6.82 -15.82 10.47
C SER A 19 -6.53 -14.52 11.22
N HIS A 20 -5.27 -14.32 11.63
CA HIS A 20 -4.82 -13.09 12.28
C HIS A 20 -4.95 -11.87 11.33
N LEU A 21 -4.48 -11.98 10.07
CA LEU A 21 -4.63 -10.91 9.09
C LEU A 21 -6.09 -10.58 8.79
N LEU A 22 -6.95 -11.59 8.66
CA LEU A 22 -8.39 -11.39 8.46
C LEU A 22 -9.03 -10.65 9.63
N SER A 23 -8.73 -11.07 10.87
CA SER A 23 -9.24 -10.40 12.09
C SER A 23 -8.76 -8.95 12.18
N HIS A 24 -7.47 -8.72 11.89
CA HIS A 24 -6.86 -7.40 11.87
C HIS A 24 -7.56 -6.46 10.88
N TYR A 25 -7.67 -6.85 9.61
CA TYR A 25 -8.32 -6.02 8.59
C TYR A 25 -9.82 -5.86 8.80
N SER A 26 -10.50 -6.85 9.37
CA SER A 26 -11.92 -6.73 9.74
C SER A 26 -12.12 -5.64 10.81
N THR A 27 -11.27 -5.61 11.83
CA THR A 27 -11.31 -4.59 12.89
C THR A 27 -11.03 -3.20 12.34
N LEU A 28 -9.99 -3.07 11.50
CA LEU A 28 -9.63 -1.80 10.87
C LEU A 28 -10.73 -1.26 9.95
N LEU A 29 -11.34 -2.12 9.15
CA LEU A 29 -12.46 -1.76 8.28
C LEU A 29 -13.71 -1.37 9.07
N SER A 30 -14.03 -2.10 10.14
CA SER A 30 -15.15 -1.73 11.02
C SER A 30 -14.94 -0.33 11.59
N THR A 31 -13.72 -0.05 12.06
CA THR A 31 -13.35 1.27 12.62
C THR A 31 -13.46 2.38 11.56
N PHE A 32 -12.98 2.13 10.34
CA PHE A 32 -13.07 3.09 9.23
C PHE A 32 -14.51 3.31 8.75
N SER A 33 -15.32 2.24 8.71
CA SER A 33 -16.72 2.32 8.30
C SER A 33 -17.55 3.19 9.24
N THR A 34 -17.27 3.14 10.54
CA THR A 34 -17.96 3.96 11.55
C THR A 34 -17.38 5.37 11.72
N SER A 35 -16.18 5.63 11.19
CA SER A 35 -15.56 6.97 11.29
C SER A 35 -16.12 7.92 10.23
N PRO A 36 -16.03 9.26 10.43
CA PRO A 36 -16.38 10.23 9.39
C PRO A 36 -15.32 10.35 8.30
N SER A 37 -14.12 9.78 8.50
CA SER A 37 -12.99 9.84 7.56
C SER A 37 -13.38 9.29 6.19
N LYS A 38 -12.94 9.99 5.14
CA LYS A 38 -13.11 9.60 3.74
C LYS A 38 -11.97 8.73 3.25
N PHE A 39 -10.79 8.83 3.85
CA PHE A 39 -9.59 8.07 3.51
C PHE A 39 -8.86 7.62 4.78
N LYS A 40 -8.21 6.45 4.72
CA LYS A 40 -7.33 5.99 5.80
C LYS A 40 -6.27 5.01 5.27
N ILE A 41 -5.02 5.23 5.67
CA ILE A 41 -3.96 4.23 5.54
C ILE A 41 -4.16 3.18 6.65
N LEU A 42 -4.34 1.92 6.25
CA LEU A 42 -4.56 0.81 7.18
C LEU A 42 -3.25 0.13 7.57
N THR A 43 -2.31 0.04 6.64
CA THR A 43 -1.03 -0.63 6.84
C THR A 43 0.02 0.01 5.96
N SER A 44 1.21 0.25 6.51
CA SER A 44 2.38 0.71 5.76
C SER A 44 3.49 -0.33 5.85
N LEU A 45 4.21 -0.50 4.75
CA LEU A 45 5.28 -1.46 4.58
C LEU A 45 6.54 -0.80 3.98
N PRO A 46 7.76 -1.15 4.44
CA PRO A 46 8.04 -1.96 5.63
C PRO A 46 7.52 -1.27 6.90
N HIS A 47 7.23 -2.06 7.93
CA HIS A 47 6.82 -1.50 9.21
C HIS A 47 8.00 -0.76 9.85
N ILE A 48 7.89 0.56 10.00
CA ILE A 48 8.86 1.37 10.74
C ILE A 48 8.32 1.49 12.16
N SER A 49 8.95 0.77 13.09
CA SER A 49 8.56 0.81 14.50
C SER A 49 8.71 2.22 15.06
N PRO A 50 7.72 2.76 15.78
CA PRO A 50 7.80 4.10 16.38
C PRO A 50 8.89 4.25 17.44
N THR A 51 9.50 3.14 17.87
CA THR A 51 10.63 3.10 18.82
C THR A 51 11.99 3.28 18.15
N SER A 52 12.06 3.42 16.82
CA SER A 52 13.30 3.79 16.16
C SER A 52 13.68 5.22 16.56
N THR A 53 14.89 5.41 17.10
CA THR A 53 15.47 6.72 17.43
C THR A 53 15.70 7.62 16.20
N THR A 54 15.42 7.12 15.00
CA THR A 54 15.46 7.89 13.76
C THR A 54 14.19 8.72 13.58
N PRO A 55 14.30 10.01 13.22
CA PRO A 55 13.13 10.84 12.94
C PRO A 55 12.26 10.22 11.82
N PRO A 56 10.95 10.46 11.83
CA PRO A 56 10.06 9.96 10.79
C PRO A 56 10.55 10.46 9.41
N PRO A 57 10.44 9.62 8.36
CA PRO A 57 10.83 10.05 7.03
C PRO A 57 9.98 11.25 6.59
N PRO A 58 10.56 12.19 5.82
CA PRO A 58 9.78 13.29 5.27
C PRO A 58 8.68 12.75 4.34
N PRO A 59 7.57 13.49 4.16
CA PRO A 59 6.55 13.15 3.17
C PRO A 59 7.17 12.94 1.77
N PRO A 60 6.65 11.98 0.98
CA PRO A 60 7.17 11.74 -0.36
C PRO A 60 6.87 12.93 -1.26
N LYS A 61 7.78 13.22 -2.20
CA LYS A 61 7.51 14.21 -3.26
C LYS A 61 6.50 13.69 -4.27
N THR A 62 6.56 12.40 -4.57
CA THR A 62 5.69 11.72 -5.54
C THR A 62 5.09 10.49 -4.89
N LEU A 63 3.77 10.35 -4.97
CA LEU A 63 2.99 9.21 -4.52
C LEU A 63 2.35 8.55 -5.73
N TYR A 64 2.75 7.32 -6.02
CA TYR A 64 2.08 6.48 -7.01
C TYR A 64 0.79 5.92 -6.40
N VAL A 65 -0.35 6.05 -7.06
CA VAL A 65 -1.64 5.57 -6.55
C VAL A 65 -2.18 4.50 -7.50
N LEU A 66 -2.26 3.25 -7.04
CA LEU A 66 -2.93 2.17 -7.76
C LEU A 66 -4.30 1.92 -7.13
N ASP A 67 -5.33 2.43 -7.80
CA ASP A 67 -6.74 2.36 -7.37
C ASP A 67 -7.48 1.27 -8.15
N SER A 68 -7.95 0.24 -7.45
CA SER A 68 -8.66 -0.88 -8.07
C SER A 68 -9.58 -1.57 -7.06
N SER A 69 -10.53 -2.35 -7.59
CA SER A 69 -11.40 -3.19 -6.74
C SER A 69 -10.69 -4.38 -6.11
N PHE A 70 -9.50 -4.76 -6.63
CA PHE A 70 -8.63 -5.84 -6.15
C PHE A 70 -9.38 -7.12 -5.77
N ASN A 71 -10.20 -7.65 -6.68
CA ASN A 71 -11.08 -8.78 -6.43
C ASN A 71 -10.79 -9.99 -7.33
N PRO A 72 -9.76 -10.80 -7.05
CA PRO A 72 -8.59 -10.52 -6.19
C PRO A 72 -7.57 -9.58 -6.90
N PRO A 73 -6.53 -9.08 -6.20
CA PRO A 73 -5.35 -8.57 -6.91
C PRO A 73 -4.75 -9.65 -7.81
N THR A 74 -4.11 -9.24 -8.90
CA THR A 74 -3.59 -10.12 -9.96
C THR A 74 -2.17 -9.71 -10.36
N LEU A 75 -1.48 -10.54 -11.13
CA LEU A 75 -0.17 -10.21 -11.69
C LEU A 75 -0.19 -8.96 -12.58
N ALA A 76 -1.34 -8.61 -13.18
CA ALA A 76 -1.46 -7.36 -13.93
C ALA A 76 -1.32 -6.13 -13.01
N HIS A 77 -1.92 -6.18 -11.82
CA HIS A 77 -1.77 -5.11 -10.82
C HIS A 77 -0.31 -5.00 -10.37
N LEU A 78 0.36 -6.14 -10.13
CA LEU A 78 1.79 -6.18 -9.81
C LEU A 78 2.62 -5.54 -10.92
N HIS A 79 2.36 -5.93 -12.17
CA HIS A 79 3.11 -5.45 -13.32
C HIS A 79 2.97 -3.93 -13.54
N ILE A 80 1.75 -3.39 -13.39
CA ILE A 80 1.50 -1.95 -13.48
C ILE A 80 2.30 -1.20 -12.41
N ALA A 81 2.18 -1.61 -11.15
CA ALA A 81 2.90 -1.00 -10.03
C ALA A 81 4.42 -1.08 -10.23
N ARG A 82 4.93 -2.26 -10.55
CA ARG A 82 6.36 -2.52 -10.77
C ARG A 82 6.91 -1.66 -11.90
N THR A 83 6.23 -1.62 -13.04
CA THR A 83 6.72 -0.89 -14.22
C THR A 83 6.76 0.61 -13.96
N ALA A 84 5.72 1.17 -13.34
CA ALA A 84 5.71 2.58 -12.95
C ALA A 84 6.88 2.92 -12.00
N LEU A 85 7.10 2.08 -10.99
CA LEU A 85 8.19 2.25 -10.04
C LEU A 85 9.57 2.07 -10.68
N LEU A 86 9.73 1.24 -11.71
CA LEU A 86 11.01 1.08 -12.42
C LEU A 86 11.30 2.22 -13.40
N GLN A 87 10.27 2.75 -14.05
CA GLN A 87 10.36 3.85 -15.02
C GLN A 87 10.40 5.23 -14.38
N ASP A 88 10.19 5.29 -13.07
CA ASP A 88 10.36 6.50 -12.27
C ASP A 88 11.77 7.07 -12.42
N ASN A 89 11.86 8.19 -13.14
CA ASN A 89 13.09 8.90 -13.48
C ASN A 89 13.50 9.90 -12.38
N LEU A 90 12.93 9.82 -11.17
CA LEU A 90 13.37 10.65 -10.05
C LEU A 90 14.91 10.52 -9.86
N PRO A 91 15.62 11.64 -9.65
CA PRO A 91 17.07 11.61 -9.47
C PRO A 91 17.44 10.62 -8.35
N PRO A 92 18.36 9.68 -8.61
CA PRO A 92 18.76 8.71 -7.59
C PRO A 92 19.42 9.46 -6.43
N SER A 93 18.73 9.54 -5.31
CA SER A 93 19.25 10.07 -4.06
C SER A 93 19.20 8.96 -3.00
N PRO A 94 20.24 8.83 -2.15
CA PRO A 94 20.26 7.86 -1.07
C PRO A 94 19.15 8.10 -0.03
N THR A 95 18.50 9.27 -0.04
CA THR A 95 17.40 9.62 0.87
C THR A 95 16.02 9.52 0.25
N THR A 96 15.91 9.31 -1.08
CA THR A 96 14.62 9.33 -1.77
C THR A 96 14.06 7.93 -1.88
N ARG A 97 13.06 7.65 -1.05
CA ARG A 97 12.26 6.44 -1.08
C ARG A 97 11.11 6.61 -2.07
N LYS A 98 10.82 5.57 -2.86
CA LYS A 98 9.62 5.53 -3.71
C LYS A 98 8.42 5.18 -2.85
N HIS A 99 7.27 5.79 -3.12
CA HIS A 99 6.04 5.56 -2.35
C HIS A 99 4.91 5.17 -3.29
N ILE A 100 4.25 4.06 -2.98
CA ILE A 100 3.04 3.62 -3.68
C ILE A 100 1.92 3.34 -2.69
N LEU A 101 0.72 3.82 -3.03
CA LEU A 101 -0.53 3.57 -2.33
C LEU A 101 -1.36 2.57 -3.14
N LEU A 102 -1.63 1.41 -2.55
CA LEU A 102 -2.62 0.46 -3.03
C LEU A 102 -3.97 0.84 -2.43
N LEU A 103 -4.85 1.43 -3.25
CA LEU A 103 -6.08 2.07 -2.79
C LEU A 103 -7.32 1.23 -3.10
N LEU A 104 -8.06 0.85 -2.06
CA LEU A 104 -9.31 0.10 -2.17
C LEU A 104 -10.52 0.98 -1.83
N ALA A 105 -11.40 1.22 -2.81
CA ALA A 105 -12.68 1.89 -2.57
C ALA A 105 -13.68 0.93 -1.88
N THR A 106 -14.25 1.36 -0.75
CA THR A 106 -15.27 0.59 0.01
C THR A 106 -16.68 0.82 -0.53
N THR A 107 -16.87 1.88 -1.30
CA THR A 107 -18.10 2.27 -2.00
C THR A 107 -17.86 2.14 -3.50
N ASN A 108 -17.92 0.91 -4.03
CA ASN A 108 -17.84 0.73 -5.48
C ASN A 108 -19.18 1.13 -6.10
N ALA A 109 -19.17 2.16 -6.95
CA ALA A 109 -20.36 2.70 -7.61
C ALA A 109 -21.03 1.71 -8.58
N ASP A 110 -20.34 0.63 -8.95
CA ASP A 110 -20.81 -0.30 -9.96
C ASP A 110 -20.33 -1.72 -9.66
N LYS A 111 -21.26 -2.64 -9.37
CA LYS A 111 -21.17 -4.11 -9.55
C LYS A 111 -22.39 -4.82 -8.95
N LYS A 112 -23.30 -5.23 -9.82
CA LYS A 112 -24.20 -6.37 -9.64
C LYS A 112 -23.49 -7.59 -10.23
N ASP A 113 -22.84 -8.45 -9.44
CA ASP A 113 -22.40 -9.81 -9.86
C ASP A 113 -21.78 -10.63 -8.70
N PRO A 114 -21.63 -11.97 -8.84
CA PRO A 114 -21.83 -12.95 -7.77
C PRO A 114 -20.71 -12.96 -6.72
N THR A 115 -21.13 -13.11 -5.46
CA THR A 115 -20.38 -12.95 -4.19
C THR A 115 -18.86 -12.81 -4.32
N PRO A 116 -18.36 -11.57 -4.49
CA PRO A 116 -16.93 -11.32 -4.57
C PRO A 116 -16.23 -11.58 -3.24
N ALA A 117 -14.89 -11.72 -3.25
CA ALA A 117 -14.11 -11.81 -2.01
C ALA A 117 -14.43 -10.61 -1.11
N SER A 118 -14.55 -10.85 0.19
CA SER A 118 -14.88 -9.80 1.16
C SER A 118 -13.77 -8.75 1.23
N PHE A 119 -14.09 -7.51 1.62
CA PHE A 119 -13.07 -6.46 1.76
C PHE A 119 -11.88 -6.88 2.65
N PRO A 120 -12.07 -7.55 3.81
CA PRO A 120 -10.94 -8.06 4.59
C PRO A 120 -10.06 -9.05 3.81
N GLN A 121 -10.66 -9.94 3.02
CA GLN A 121 -9.90 -10.88 2.17
C GLN A 121 -9.10 -10.15 1.10
N ARG A 122 -9.69 -9.14 0.45
CA ARG A 122 -8.99 -8.31 -0.54
C ARG A 122 -7.81 -7.56 0.07
N LEU A 123 -7.96 -7.00 1.27
CA LEU A 123 -6.87 -6.36 2.01
C LEU A 123 -5.76 -7.36 2.40
N CYS A 124 -6.12 -8.57 2.80
CA CYS A 124 -5.12 -9.64 3.03
C CYS A 124 -4.33 -9.96 1.76
N MET A 125 -4.99 -10.02 0.61
CA MET A 125 -4.30 -10.27 -0.66
C MET A 125 -3.47 -9.06 -1.13
N LEU A 126 -3.95 -7.83 -0.87
CA LEU A 126 -3.17 -6.61 -1.08
C LEU A 126 -1.91 -6.57 -0.22
N ARG A 127 -1.99 -7.08 1.01
CA ARG A 127 -0.83 -7.23 1.89
C ARG A 127 0.23 -8.14 1.29
N LEU A 128 -0.16 -9.26 0.69
CA LEU A 128 0.76 -10.15 -0.02
C LEU A 128 1.36 -9.47 -1.26
N LEU A 129 0.54 -8.77 -2.06
CA LEU A 129 1.01 -7.99 -3.21
C LEU A 129 2.05 -6.93 -2.80
N ALA A 130 1.83 -6.25 -1.66
CA ALA A 130 2.75 -5.25 -1.14
C ALA A 130 4.09 -5.86 -0.68
N GLU A 131 4.07 -7.04 -0.06
CA GLU A 131 5.28 -7.78 0.32
C GLU A 131 6.05 -8.24 -0.92
N GLU A 132 5.34 -8.73 -1.96
CA GLU A 132 5.94 -9.10 -3.24
C GLU A 132 6.61 -7.91 -3.91
N LEU A 133 5.94 -6.75 -4.00
CA LEU A 133 6.53 -5.50 -4.49
C LEU A 133 7.81 -5.16 -3.74
N ILE A 134 7.79 -5.13 -2.41
CA ILE A 134 8.98 -4.75 -1.62
C ILE A 134 10.16 -5.70 -1.86
N SER A 135 9.89 -6.99 -2.04
CA SER A 135 10.93 -7.98 -2.33
C SER A 135 11.67 -7.72 -3.65
N GLU A 136 11.03 -7.05 -4.61
CA GLU A 136 11.62 -6.68 -5.90
C GLU A 136 12.44 -5.37 -5.84
N PHE A 137 12.33 -4.59 -4.75
CA PHE A 137 13.06 -3.33 -4.56
C PHE A 137 13.94 -3.36 -3.28
N PRO A 138 14.85 -4.34 -3.13
CA PRO A 138 15.69 -4.44 -1.95
C PRO A 138 16.68 -3.27 -1.86
N SER A 139 17.02 -2.94 -0.62
CA SER A 139 18.06 -1.97 -0.31
C SER A 139 19.46 -2.48 -0.65
N LYS A 140 20.40 -1.58 -0.94
CA LYS A 140 21.80 -1.97 -1.10
C LYS A 140 22.39 -2.38 0.24
N PRO A 141 23.35 -3.34 0.27
CA PRO A 141 23.98 -3.78 1.51
C PRO A 141 24.67 -2.67 2.31
N SER A 142 25.18 -1.64 1.62
CA SER A 142 25.82 -0.49 2.26
C SER A 142 24.86 0.45 3.00
N GLU A 143 23.54 0.27 2.86
CA GLU A 143 22.52 1.18 3.39
C GLU A 143 21.71 0.52 4.53
N GLN A 144 22.11 -0.66 5.03
CA GLN A 144 21.39 -1.54 5.98
C GLN A 144 21.13 -0.98 7.40
N ALA A 145 21.28 0.32 7.61
CA ALA A 145 20.70 0.96 8.79
C ALA A 145 19.16 0.81 8.76
N ALA A 146 18.53 0.65 9.92
CA ALA A 146 17.09 0.55 10.06
C ALA A 146 16.40 1.72 9.32
N GLY A 147 15.66 1.43 8.23
CA GLY A 147 15.07 2.44 7.34
C GLY A 147 15.54 2.40 5.87
N SER A 148 16.33 1.41 5.47
CA SER A 148 16.93 1.32 4.14
C SER A 148 16.00 1.06 2.95
N ALA A 149 14.73 0.66 3.16
CA ALA A 149 13.88 0.21 2.06
C ALA A 149 13.72 1.30 0.99
N ARG A 150 13.96 0.95 -0.28
CA ARG A 150 13.83 1.89 -1.41
C ARG A 150 12.37 2.12 -1.81
N LEU A 151 11.45 1.32 -1.27
CA LEU A 151 10.02 1.37 -1.52
C LEU A 151 9.24 1.35 -0.20
N THR A 152 8.33 2.31 -0.04
CA THR A 152 7.22 2.24 0.90
C THR A 152 5.94 1.88 0.14
N VAL A 153 5.22 0.88 0.64
CA VAL A 153 3.90 0.50 0.15
C VAL A 153 2.87 0.76 1.24
N ASP A 154 1.94 1.67 0.96
CA ASP A 154 0.79 1.94 1.81
C ASP A 154 -0.44 1.19 1.28
N ILE A 155 -1.22 0.60 2.18
CA ILE A 155 -2.51 -0.03 1.87
C ILE A 155 -3.58 0.88 2.47
N GLY A 156 -4.33 1.55 1.59
CA GLY A 156 -5.33 2.52 1.98
C GLY A 156 -6.75 2.12 1.57
N VAL A 157 -7.72 2.67 2.28
CA VAL A 157 -9.14 2.56 1.97
C VAL A 157 -9.76 3.93 1.80
N THR A 158 -10.76 4.03 0.91
CA THR A 158 -11.50 5.28 0.68
C THR A 158 -13.00 5.04 0.51
N LYS A 159 -13.80 6.01 0.93
CA LYS A 159 -15.25 6.10 0.68
C LYS A 159 -15.57 6.92 -0.58
N GLN A 160 -14.56 7.52 -1.21
CA GLN A 160 -14.77 8.40 -2.35
C GLN A 160 -14.93 7.58 -3.64
N PRO A 161 -15.96 7.86 -4.46
CA PRO A 161 -16.19 7.12 -5.69
C PRO A 161 -15.37 7.65 -6.87
N TYR A 162 -15.05 8.96 -6.90
CA TYR A 162 -14.41 9.61 -8.05
C TYR A 162 -12.92 9.92 -7.81
N PHE A 163 -12.12 9.91 -8.89
CA PHE A 163 -10.66 10.14 -8.82
C PHE A 163 -10.27 11.45 -8.14
N ILE A 164 -10.96 12.55 -8.46
CA ILE A 164 -10.65 13.87 -7.88
C ILE A 164 -10.92 13.87 -6.38
N ASP A 165 -12.07 13.36 -5.94
CA ASP A 165 -12.43 13.29 -4.52
C ASP A 165 -11.48 12.36 -3.75
N LYS A 166 -11.05 11.24 -4.36
CA LYS A 166 -10.00 10.37 -3.82
C LYS A 166 -8.72 11.16 -3.61
N SER A 167 -8.24 11.85 -4.64
CA SER A 167 -7.00 12.64 -4.60
C SER A 167 -7.03 13.68 -3.48
N ILE A 168 -8.13 14.43 -3.33
CA ILE A 168 -8.31 15.42 -2.26
C ILE A 168 -8.25 14.73 -0.89
N SER A 169 -9.02 13.66 -0.69
CA SER A 169 -9.06 12.97 0.60
C SER A 169 -7.71 12.36 1.01
N ILE A 170 -6.89 11.94 0.05
CA ILE A 170 -5.53 11.43 0.30
C ILE A 170 -4.64 12.53 0.88
N LEU A 171 -4.68 13.75 0.34
CA LEU A 171 -3.85 14.87 0.83
C LEU A 171 -4.38 15.47 2.15
N GLU A 172 -5.70 15.47 2.35
CA GLU A 172 -6.32 16.03 3.56
C GLU A 172 -6.20 15.09 4.77
N GLU A 173 -6.37 13.78 4.57
CA GLU A 173 -6.48 12.80 5.67
C GLU A 173 -5.26 11.85 5.77
N GLY A 174 -4.38 11.82 4.76
CA GLY A 174 -3.18 11.00 4.76
C GLY A 174 -2.05 11.64 5.54
N ALA A 175 -1.92 11.32 6.83
CA ALA A 175 -0.91 11.89 7.72
C ALA A 175 0.57 11.73 7.25
N SER A 176 0.82 10.80 6.32
CA SER A 176 2.15 10.57 5.72
C SER A 176 2.40 11.39 4.45
N TYR A 177 1.40 12.11 3.96
CA TYR A 177 1.43 12.91 2.74
C TYR A 177 1.22 14.40 3.09
N ASN A 178 1.71 15.29 2.25
CA ASN A 178 1.50 16.73 2.39
C ASN A 178 0.86 17.31 1.13
N GLN A 179 0.44 18.58 1.18
CA GLN A 179 -0.21 19.25 0.03
C GLN A 179 0.70 19.38 -1.19
N ASP A 180 2.02 19.29 -1.01
CA ASP A 180 3.02 19.34 -2.08
C ASP A 180 3.33 17.95 -2.69
N THR A 181 2.68 16.89 -2.20
CA THR A 181 2.86 15.52 -2.70
C THR A 181 2.16 15.39 -4.06
N GLU A 182 2.95 15.22 -5.12
CA GLU A 182 2.44 14.91 -6.46
C GLU A 182 1.82 13.50 -6.47
N GLN A 183 0.58 13.37 -6.94
CA GLN A 183 -0.07 12.08 -7.09
C GLN A 183 -0.03 11.60 -8.54
N VAL A 184 0.58 10.44 -8.77
CA VAL A 184 0.61 9.76 -10.07
C VAL A 184 -0.34 8.58 -10.03
N HIS A 185 -1.53 8.73 -10.61
CA HIS A 185 -2.55 7.68 -10.65
C HIS A 185 -2.24 6.66 -11.75
N LEU A 186 -2.10 5.40 -11.34
CA LEU A 186 -1.79 4.27 -12.22
C LEU A 186 -3.08 3.65 -12.74
N LEU A 187 -3.33 3.78 -14.04
CA LEU A 187 -4.56 3.35 -14.70
C LEU A 187 -4.26 2.33 -15.80
N GLY A 188 -5.17 1.37 -16.00
CA GLY A 188 -5.18 0.53 -17.20
C GLY A 188 -5.70 1.33 -18.40
N TYR A 189 -5.30 0.93 -19.60
CA TYR A 189 -5.76 1.58 -20.85
C TYR A 189 -7.29 1.57 -20.96
N ASP A 190 -7.93 0.45 -20.60
CA ASP A 190 -9.39 0.30 -20.59
C ASP A 190 -10.11 1.28 -19.63
N THR A 191 -9.38 1.90 -18.70
CA THR A 191 -9.92 2.93 -17.79
C THR A 191 -9.74 4.35 -18.35
N LEU A 192 -8.78 4.57 -19.25
CA LEU A 192 -8.49 5.86 -19.85
C LEU A 192 -9.37 6.15 -21.08
N VAL A 193 -9.68 5.10 -21.85
CA VAL A 193 -10.49 5.19 -23.07
C VAL A 193 -11.85 4.54 -22.81
N PRO A 194 -12.89 5.32 -22.48
CA PRO A 194 -14.23 4.81 -22.21
C PRO A 194 -14.95 4.31 -23.47
#